data_AF-A0A0F2SG36-F1
#
_entry.id   AF-A0A0F2SG36-F1
#
_cell.length_a   1.000
_cell.length_b   1.000
_cell.length_c   1.000
_cell.angle_alpha   90.00
_cell.angle_beta   90.00
_cell.angle_gamma   90.00
#
_symmetry.space_group_name_H-M   'P 1'
#
loop_
_entity.id
_entity.type
_entity.pdbx_description
1 polymer ?
#
loop_
_entity_poly.entity_id
_entity_poly.type
_entity_poly.pdbx_seq_one_letter_code
_entity_poly.pdbx_strand_id
1 'polypeptide(L)'
;MVFEETPTDSKGQEVEALTLEKGLQNLEIIVKTLEQKDLPLEKALSLFKEGVGLVQYCSNVLDLAEKQMEILLEGPDGKLQIRPASFDMEG
;
A
#
# COMPACT_ATOMS: atom_id res chain seq x y z
N MET A 1 -9.26 7.46 -18.56
CA MET A 1 -8.41 8.63 -18.25
C MET A 1 -8.16 8.57 -16.76
N VAL A 2 -7.11 7.85 -16.36
CA VAL A 2 -6.74 7.73 -14.94
C VAL A 2 -5.81 8.90 -14.68
N PHE A 3 -6.25 9.83 -13.85
CA PHE A 3 -5.46 11.00 -13.47
C PHE A 3 -4.48 10.55 -12.39
N GLU A 4 -3.27 10.17 -12.80
CA GLU A 4 -2.12 10.08 -11.89
C GLU A 4 -1.53 11.49 -11.79
N GLU A 5 -2.02 12.29 -10.86
CA GLU A 5 -1.34 13.53 -10.49
C GLU A 5 -0.11 13.18 -9.66
N THR A 6 1.06 13.20 -10.28
CA THR A 6 2.34 12.99 -9.60
C THR A 6 2.67 14.23 -8.75
N PRO A 7 2.96 14.07 -7.44
CA PRO A 7 3.41 15.19 -6.62
C PRO A 7 4.83 15.59 -7.04
N THR A 8 5.00 16.83 -7.50
CA THR A 8 6.29 17.39 -7.95
C THR A 8 6.89 18.30 -6.87
N ASP A 9 8.18 18.10 -6.56
CA ASP A 9 8.90 18.94 -5.59
C ASP A 9 9.37 20.26 -6.20
N SER A 10 9.71 21.24 -5.36
CA SER A 10 10.15 22.59 -5.76
C SER A 10 11.57 22.66 -6.35
N LYS A 11 12.19 21.54 -6.71
CA LYS A 11 13.49 21.45 -7.41
C LYS A 11 13.44 20.65 -8.71
N GLY A 12 12.25 20.28 -9.21
CA GLY A 12 12.10 19.67 -10.53
C GLY A 12 12.74 18.28 -10.64
N GLN A 13 12.96 17.60 -9.51
CA GLN A 13 13.28 16.18 -9.49
C GLN A 13 11.97 15.40 -9.33
N GLU A 14 11.73 14.48 -10.27
CA GLU A 14 10.66 13.50 -10.17
C GLU A 14 10.90 12.64 -8.93
N VAL A 15 10.23 12.98 -7.84
CA VAL A 15 10.13 12.08 -6.70
C VAL A 15 9.03 11.10 -7.08
N GLU A 16 9.41 9.92 -7.61
CA GLU A 16 8.44 8.82 -7.77
C GLU A 16 7.90 8.49 -6.37
N ALA A 17 6.72 9.02 -6.05
CA ALA A 17 5.99 8.59 -4.88
C ALA A 17 5.72 7.10 -5.05
N LEU A 18 6.23 6.27 -4.14
CA LEU A 18 6.06 4.82 -4.21
C LEU A 18 4.56 4.51 -4.17
N THR A 19 3.97 4.04 -5.27
CA THR A 19 2.56 3.64 -5.27
C THR A 19 2.38 2.27 -4.61
N LEU A 20 1.16 1.92 -4.21
CA LEU A 20 0.86 0.60 -3.65
C LEU A 20 1.23 -0.50 -4.65
N GLU A 21 0.82 -0.33 -5.90
CA GLU A 21 1.08 -1.26 -7.01
C GLU A 21 2.58 -1.45 -7.20
N LYS A 22 3.35 -0.36 -7.15
CA LYS A 22 4.81 -0.41 -7.28
C LYS A 22 5.46 -1.10 -6.08
N GLY A 23 4.96 -0.83 -4.87
CA GLY A 23 5.42 -1.50 -3.65
C GLY A 23 5.21 -3.02 -3.72
N LEU A 24 4.05 -3.47 -4.20
CA LEU A 24 3.74 -4.88 -4.41
C LEU A 24 4.61 -5.53 -5.49
N GLN A 25 4.82 -4.85 -6.63
CA GLN A 25 5.74 -5.34 -7.67
C GLN A 25 7.17 -5.50 -7.15
N ASN A 26 7.66 -4.52 -6.39
CA ASN A 26 9.00 -4.58 -5.80
C ASN A 26 9.12 -5.74 -4.79
N LEU A 27 8.07 -5.97 -3.99
CA LEU A 27 8.02 -7.10 -3.06
C LEU A 27 8.08 -8.45 -3.80
N GLU A 28 7.34 -8.59 -4.91
CA GLU A 28 7.39 -9.81 -5.74
C GLU A 28 8.80 -10.07 -6.29
N ILE A 29 9.50 -9.02 -6.75
CA ILE A 29 10.88 -9.11 -7.23
C ILE A 29 11.83 -9.54 -6.10
N ILE A 30 11.66 -8.96 -4.90
CA ILE A 30 12.47 -9.30 -3.72
C ILE A 30 12.27 -10.78 -3.36
N VAL A 31 11.02 -11.26 -3.28
CA VAL A 31 10.71 -12.66 -2.97
C VAL A 31 11.35 -13.59 -4.00
N LYS A 32 11.16 -13.33 -5.30
CA LYS A 32 11.79 -14.10 -6.38
C LYS A 32 13.31 -14.12 -6.29
N THR A 33 13.92 -13.03 -5.84
CA THR A 33 15.37 -12.94 -5.67
C THR A 33 15.84 -13.73 -4.45
N LEU A 34 15.11 -13.67 -3.34
CA LEU A 34 15.40 -14.42 -2.10
C LEU A 34 15.30 -15.94 -2.31
N GLU A 35 14.51 -16.41 -3.27
CA GLU A 35 14.38 -17.84 -3.61
C GLU A 35 15.58 -18.40 -4.40
N GLN A 36 16.52 -17.55 -4.84
CA GLN A 36 17.70 -17.99 -5.57
C GLN A 36 18.69 -18.72 -4.66
N LYS A 37 19.11 -19.93 -5.06
CA LYS A 37 19.99 -20.79 -4.26
C LYS A 37 21.39 -20.21 -4.00
N ASP A 38 21.89 -19.39 -4.93
CA ASP A 38 23.26 -18.86 -4.89
C ASP A 38 23.32 -17.39 -4.38
N LEU A 39 22.25 -16.91 -3.72
CA LEU A 39 22.20 -15.55 -3.19
C LEU A 39 23.15 -15.39 -1.99
N PRO A 40 24.10 -14.44 -2.02
CA PRO A 40 24.97 -14.19 -0.87
C PRO A 40 24.17 -13.76 0.37
N LEU A 41 24.55 -14.26 1.55
CA LEU A 41 23.84 -14.01 2.81
C LEU A 41 23.63 -12.52 3.09
N GLU A 42 24.65 -11.69 2.90
CA GLU A 42 24.54 -10.24 3.10
C GLU A 42 23.49 -9.60 2.19
N LYS A 43 23.40 -10.08 0.94
CA LYS A 43 22.39 -9.60 -0.01
C LYS A 43 21.00 -10.08 0.39
N ALA A 44 20.87 -11.32 0.84
CA ALA A 44 19.62 -11.86 1.40
C ALA A 44 19.11 -11.03 2.59
N LEU A 45 19.98 -10.70 3.55
CA LEU A 45 19.62 -9.89 4.71
C LEU A 45 19.19 -8.47 4.31
N SER A 46 19.89 -7.87 3.34
CA SER A 46 19.53 -6.56 2.80
C SER A 46 18.15 -6.57 2.14
N LEU A 47 17.92 -7.54 1.24
CA LEU A 47 16.64 -7.72 0.55
C LEU A 47 15.49 -8.04 1.52
N PHE A 48 15.75 -8.84 2.55
CA PHE A 48 14.76 -9.15 3.58
C PHE A 48 14.33 -7.87 4.33
N LYS A 49 15.30 -7.04 4.74
CA LYS A 49 15.01 -5.76 5.42
C LYS A 49 14.20 -4.83 4.53
N GLU A 50 14.54 -4.75 3.24
CA GLU A 50 13.79 -3.97 2.26
C GLU A 50 12.36 -4.50 2.10
N GLY A 51 12.20 -5.82 1.96
CA GLY A 51 10.90 -6.48 1.84
C GLY A 51 9.99 -6.22 3.05
N VAL A 52 10.52 -6.30 4.27
CA VAL A 52 9.76 -5.97 5.49
C VAL A 52 9.29 -4.51 5.48
N GLY A 53 10.15 -3.60 5.03
CA GLY A 53 9.79 -2.19 4.88
C GLY A 53 8.65 -1.97 3.87
N LEU A 54 8.70 -2.65 2.73
CA LEU A 54 7.64 -2.59 1.71
C LEU A 54 6.32 -3.16 2.20
N VAL A 55 6.34 -4.30 2.92
CA VAL A 55 5.14 -4.86 3.53
C VAL A 55 4.50 -3.86 4.48
N GLN A 56 5.28 -3.26 5.38
CA GLN A 56 4.77 -2.27 6.32
C GLN A 56 4.19 -1.05 5.60
N TYR A 57 4.86 -0.59 4.54
CA TYR A 57 4.36 0.51 3.71
C TYR A 57 3.00 0.18 3.09
N CYS A 58 2.90 -0.95 2.38
CA CYS A 58 1.67 -1.36 1.71
C CYS A 58 0.51 -1.54 2.71
N SER A 59 0.77 -2.16 3.87
CA SER A 59 -0.23 -2.26 4.94
C SER A 59 -0.71 -0.90 5.41
N ASN A 60 0.20 0.06 5.66
CA ASN A 60 -0.19 1.40 6.09
C ASN A 60 -1.06 2.13 5.04
N VAL A 61 -0.76 1.95 3.75
CA VAL A 61 -1.57 2.54 2.66
C VAL A 61 -2.99 1.95 2.68
N LEU A 62 -3.12 0.63 2.85
CA LEU A 62 -4.41 -0.03 2.96
C LEU A 62 -5.19 0.42 4.20
N ASP A 63 -4.54 0.52 5.36
CA ASP A 63 -5.15 1.00 6.60
C ASP A 63 -5.68 2.44 6.44
N LEU A 64 -4.94 3.29 5.72
CA LEU A 64 -5.35 4.65 5.41
C LEU A 64 -6.55 4.68 4.45
N ALA A 65 -6.57 3.81 3.45
CA ALA A 65 -7.70 3.68 2.53
C ALA A 65 -8.95 3.20 3.27
N GLU A 66 -8.81 2.22 4.17
CA GLU A 66 -9.90 1.70 4.99
C GLU A 66 -10.50 2.78 5.89
N LYS A 67 -9.65 3.53 6.61
CA LYS A 67 -10.11 4.63 7.49
C LYS A 67 -10.82 5.76 6.75
N GLN A 68 -10.50 5.96 5.48
CA GLN A 68 -11.11 6.99 4.64
C GLN A 68 -12.42 6.54 3.99
N MET A 69 -12.77 5.24 4.05
CA MET A 69 -14.03 4.77 3.51
C MET A 69 -15.18 5.16 4.45
N GLU A 70 -16.18 5.80 3.85
CA GLU A 70 -17.46 6.14 4.49
C GLU A 70 -18.57 5.31 3.84
N ILE A 71 -19.49 4.78 4.64
CA ILE A 71 -20.66 4.03 4.18
C ILE A 71 -21.89 4.93 4.30
N LEU A 72 -22.69 4.97 3.22
CA LEU A 72 -24.02 5.56 3.20
C LEU A 72 -25.04 4.53 3.71
N LEU A 73 -25.64 4.78 4.87
CA LEU A 73 -26.65 3.91 5.48
C LEU A 73 -27.98 4.63 5.57
N GLU A 74 -29.08 3.95 5.24
CA GLU A 74 -30.42 4.47 5.52
C GLU A 74 -30.75 4.27 7.01
N GLY A 75 -30.97 5.38 7.71
CA GLY A 75 -31.39 5.38 9.10
C GLY A 75 -32.83 4.90 9.27
N PRO A 76 -33.24 4.51 10.49
CA PRO A 76 -34.62 4.08 10.78
C PRO A 76 -35.67 5.18 10.54
N ASP A 77 -35.25 6.42 10.33
CA ASP A 77 -36.06 7.57 9.95
C ASP A 77 -36.12 7.81 8.43
N GLY A 78 -35.58 6.90 7.61
CA GLY A 78 -35.51 7.01 6.15
C GLY A 78 -34.48 8.03 5.66
N LYS A 79 -33.62 8.56 6.54
CA LYS A 79 -32.56 9.50 6.17
C LYS A 79 -31.23 8.81 5.97
N LEU A 80 -30.51 9.21 4.92
CA LEU A 80 -29.16 8.73 4.66
C LEU A 80 -28.19 9.32 5.70
N GLN A 81 -27.47 8.44 6.39
CA GLN A 81 -26.41 8.76 7.35
C GLN A 81 -25.08 8.24 6.82
N ILE A 82 -24.06 9.10 6.89
CA ILE A 82 -22.68 8.73 6.57
C ILE A 82 -22.05 8.20 7.87
N ARG A 83 -21.45 7.01 7.83
CA ARG A 83 -20.70 6.43 8.95
C ARG A 83 -19.35 5.89 8.49
N PRO A 84 -18.32 5.86 9.34
CA PRO A 84 -17.05 5.20 9.02
C PRO A 84 -17.30 3.75 8.62
N ALA A 85 -16.68 3.29 7.55
CA ALA A 85 -16.72 1.89 7.17
C ALA A 85 -15.95 1.07 8.21
N SER A 86 -16.63 0.18 8.91
CA SER A 86 -16.00 -0.88 9.69
C SER A 86 -16.09 -2.15 8.86
N PHE A 87 -15.01 -2.50 8.16
CA PHE A 87 -14.92 -3.79 7.48
C PHE A 87 -14.43 -4.81 8.50
N ASP A 88 -15.34 -5.28 9.35
CA ASP A 88 -15.04 -6.44 10.18
C ASP A 88 -14.83 -7.64 9.23
N MET A 89 -13.58 -7.99 9.01
CA MET A 89 -13.18 -9.14 8.20
C MET A 89 -13.59 -10.40 8.97
N GLU A 90 -14.83 -10.86 8.80
CA GLU A 90 -15.21 -12.21 9.23
C GLU A 90 -14.36 -13.20 8.41
N GLY A 91 -13.37 -13.79 9.09
CA GLY A 91 -12.47 -14.82 8.56
C GLY A 91 -13.10 -16.20 8.45
#